data_AF-A0A8B8A7T9-F1
#
_entry.id   AF-A0A8B8A7T9-F1
#
_cell.length_a   1.000
_cell.length_b   1.000
_cell.length_c   1.000
_cell.angle_alpha   90.00
_cell.angle_beta   90.00
_cell.angle_gamma   90.00
#
_symmetry.space_group_name_H-M   'P 1'
#
loop_
_entity.id
_entity.type
_entity.pdbx_description
1 polymer ?
#
loop_
_entity_poly.entity_id
_entity_poly.type
_entity_poly.pdbx_seq_one_letter_code
_entity_poly.pdbx_strand_id
1 'polypeptide(L)'
;MDKQKQRSGSAFTKLSTLQESQNSQSDLFSQEVGALPALPTSREGQMVSAAAGISTPAPDVMGILAEILKEQKKLREEVNRLNGALAVAQKVTAVEGSTIEREYVNLLKEKFSVKPWINFQDPDIQCMAQDLIKKAGWSRSTPHSVSVLASFGSKKFTHYRNQIRSKLMGNKEVDVEGLTLKSLHNYLWKCFLPPHVPVHDQERHHLTLMLRSFCGAEKLFRKGGTDGFSFWKEFEKFYTVVVNNTRVDKWDLLEEKEERRIKKYLDNLV
;
A
#
# COMPACT_ATOMS: atom_id res chain seq x y z
N MET A 1 -27.00 19.60 52.11
CA MET A 1 -25.65 19.41 52.64
C MET A 1 -25.08 18.17 51.97
N ASP A 2 -24.07 18.16 51.10
CA ASP A 2 -23.25 19.17 50.41
C ASP A 2 -22.71 18.48 49.14
N LYS A 3 -23.12 18.93 47.95
CA LYS A 3 -22.25 19.48 46.90
C LYS A 3 -20.74 19.37 47.16
N GLN A 4 -20.03 18.63 46.30
CA GLN A 4 -18.76 19.13 45.78
C GLN A 4 -18.60 18.82 44.29
N LYS A 5 -18.65 19.92 43.55
CA LYS A 5 -18.45 20.09 42.12
C LYS A 5 -17.15 20.88 42.01
N GLN A 6 -16.12 20.34 41.36
CA GLN A 6 -15.02 21.14 40.86
C GLN A 6 -14.82 20.87 39.37
N ARG A 7 -15.11 21.93 38.60
CA ARG A 7 -14.68 22.15 37.22
C ARG A 7 -13.33 22.88 37.28
N SER A 8 -12.39 22.47 36.43
CA SER A 8 -11.52 23.34 35.62
C SER A 8 -10.89 22.40 34.58
N GLY A 9 -11.00 22.57 33.26
CA GLY A 9 -10.91 23.80 32.50
C GLY A 9 -9.45 24.03 32.10
N SER A 10 -9.01 23.43 30.99
CA SER A 10 -7.97 24.00 30.11
C SER A 10 -7.92 23.23 28.79
N ALA A 11 -8.32 23.92 27.72
CA ALA A 11 -7.97 23.57 26.36
C ALA A 11 -6.70 24.35 26.01
N PHE A 12 -5.66 23.68 25.52
CA PHE A 12 -4.70 24.29 24.59
C PHE A 12 -3.94 23.23 23.78
N THR A 13 -3.85 23.55 22.50
CA THR A 13 -3.25 22.89 21.34
C THR A 13 -1.72 22.80 21.43
N LYS A 14 -1.12 21.71 20.90
CA LYS A 14 0.19 21.59 20.18
C LYS A 14 0.53 20.09 20.07
N LEU A 15 0.42 19.45 18.91
CA LEU A 15 1.36 19.39 17.77
C LEU A 15 2.78 18.91 18.13
N SER A 16 3.16 17.82 17.46
CA SER A 16 4.52 17.37 17.12
C SER A 16 5.40 16.73 18.22
N THR A 17 5.63 15.42 18.07
CA THR A 17 6.98 14.88 17.71
C THR A 17 6.86 13.40 17.38
N LEU A 18 6.77 13.10 16.07
CA LEU A 18 7.24 11.84 15.48
C LEU A 18 8.74 12.03 15.29
N GLN A 19 9.56 11.25 15.99
CA GLN A 19 10.99 11.25 15.78
C GLN A 19 11.38 10.12 14.84
N GLU A 20 12.04 10.53 13.78
CA GLU A 20 12.62 9.78 12.68
C GLU A 20 13.53 8.65 13.14
N SER A 21 13.48 7.53 12.40
CA SER A 21 14.64 6.68 12.19
C SER A 21 14.66 6.27 10.72
N GLN A 22 15.18 7.19 9.90
CA GLN A 22 15.81 6.88 8.63
C GLN A 22 17.30 7.14 8.83
N ASN A 23 18.15 6.13 8.69
CA ASN A 23 19.47 6.36 8.12
C ASN A 23 20.15 5.08 7.61
N SER A 24 21.05 5.30 6.65
CA SER A 24 21.88 4.36 5.88
C SER A 24 21.18 3.86 4.60
N GLN A 25 21.60 4.17 3.38
CA GLN A 25 22.96 4.49 2.93
C GLN A 25 22.87 5.18 1.56
N SER A 26 23.29 6.45 1.47
CA SER A 26 23.54 7.15 0.22
C SER A 26 24.82 7.97 0.36
N ASP A 27 25.95 7.27 0.34
CA ASP A 27 27.29 7.85 0.21
C ASP A 27 27.93 7.25 -1.03
N LEU A 28 27.72 7.87 -2.18
CA LEU A 28 28.65 7.80 -3.30
C LEU A 28 28.38 9.02 -4.18
N PHE A 29 29.43 9.79 -4.45
CA PHE A 29 29.47 11.03 -5.24
C PHE A 29 29.14 12.32 -4.49
N SER A 30 30.08 12.75 -3.64
CA SER A 30 30.54 14.14 -3.67
C SER A 30 31.97 14.22 -3.17
N GLN A 31 32.72 15.13 -3.80
CA GLN A 31 33.92 15.80 -3.28
C GLN A 31 35.28 15.36 -3.86
N GLU A 32 35.59 15.90 -5.04
CA GLU A 32 36.93 16.42 -5.33
C GLU A 32 36.81 17.69 -6.19
N VAL A 33 36.39 18.80 -5.57
CA VAL A 33 36.61 20.13 -6.14
C VAL A 33 38.01 20.55 -5.72
N GLY A 34 38.95 20.38 -6.64
CA GLY A 34 40.33 20.81 -6.48
C GLY A 34 40.42 22.28 -6.11
N ALA A 35 41.18 22.54 -5.06
CA ALA A 35 41.51 23.86 -4.56
C ALA A 35 42.20 24.73 -5.64
N LEU A 36 41.79 25.99 -5.72
CA LEU A 36 42.52 27.05 -6.40
C LEU A 36 43.91 27.22 -5.75
N PRO A 37 45.02 27.23 -6.50
CA PRO A 37 46.29 27.67 -5.95
C PRO A 37 46.34 29.20 -5.87
N ALA A 38 46.83 29.66 -4.71
CA ALA A 38 47.02 31.05 -4.33
C ALA A 38 48.06 31.78 -5.21
N LEU A 39 47.89 33.11 -5.33
CA LEU A 39 48.87 34.04 -5.86
C LEU A 39 50.22 33.94 -5.13
N PRO A 40 51.36 33.95 -5.84
CA PRO A 40 52.61 34.40 -5.27
C PRO A 40 52.77 35.92 -5.38
N THR A 41 53.19 36.46 -4.26
CA THR A 41 53.55 37.84 -3.96
C THR A 41 54.65 38.41 -4.87
N SER A 42 54.54 39.71 -5.07
CA SER A 42 55.49 40.64 -5.70
C SER A 42 56.97 40.40 -5.40
N ARG A 43 57.81 40.51 -6.43
CA ARG A 43 59.20 40.97 -6.30
C ARG A 43 59.59 41.78 -7.54
N GLU A 44 59.97 43.03 -7.30
CA GLU A 44 60.45 44.00 -8.27
C GLU A 44 61.79 43.60 -8.92
N GLY A 45 61.94 43.99 -10.19
CA GLY A 45 63.21 44.45 -10.74
C GLY A 45 63.88 43.52 -11.76
N GLN A 46 63.61 43.72 -13.05
CA GLN A 46 64.66 43.83 -14.08
C GLN A 46 64.07 44.21 -15.46
N MET A 47 64.53 45.34 -16.01
CA MET A 47 64.37 45.70 -17.42
C MET A 47 65.36 44.92 -18.29
N VAL A 48 64.92 44.33 -19.40
CA VAL A 48 65.76 44.12 -20.60
C VAL A 48 64.92 44.23 -21.88
N SER A 49 65.54 44.83 -22.89
CA SER A 49 65.03 45.41 -24.14
C SER A 49 64.25 44.53 -25.12
N ALA A 50 63.52 45.27 -25.97
CA ALA A 50 62.73 44.87 -27.13
C ALA A 50 63.42 43.97 -28.17
N ALA A 51 62.63 43.06 -28.74
CA ALA A 51 62.82 42.49 -30.07
C ALA A 51 61.46 42.23 -30.72
N ALA A 52 61.42 42.42 -32.03
CA ALA A 52 60.25 42.58 -32.87
C ALA A 52 59.44 41.29 -33.13
N GLY A 53 58.12 41.46 -33.20
CA GLY A 53 57.29 40.95 -34.30
C GLY A 53 57.02 39.45 -34.40
N ILE A 54 55.93 38.98 -33.76
CA ILE A 54 54.94 38.11 -34.40
C ILE A 54 53.56 38.56 -33.89
N SER A 55 52.80 39.25 -34.73
CA SER A 55 51.40 39.59 -34.48
C SER A 55 50.57 38.31 -34.51
N THR A 56 50.33 37.70 -33.36
CA THR A 56 49.21 36.75 -33.20
C THR A 56 47.93 37.60 -33.12
N PRO A 57 46.93 37.42 -33.99
CA PRO A 57 45.68 38.15 -33.85
C PRO A 57 45.05 37.78 -32.50
N ALA A 58 44.68 38.79 -31.71
CA ALA A 58 43.95 38.58 -30.47
C ALA A 58 42.72 37.71 -30.78
N PRO A 59 42.45 36.64 -30.01
CA PRO A 59 41.26 35.83 -30.21
C PRO A 59 40.04 36.75 -30.15
N ASP A 60 39.09 36.56 -31.07
CA ASP A 60 37.84 37.33 -31.11
C ASP A 60 37.01 36.97 -29.87
N VAL A 61 37.33 37.65 -28.76
CA VAL A 61 36.70 37.45 -27.45
C VAL A 61 35.20 37.67 -27.53
N MET A 62 34.76 38.58 -28.41
CA MET A 62 33.33 38.88 -28.61
C MET A 62 32.63 37.74 -29.35
N GLY A 63 33.25 37.17 -30.38
CA GLY A 63 32.75 35.97 -31.06
C GLY A 63 32.66 34.75 -30.15
N ILE A 64 33.68 34.54 -29.30
CA ILE A 64 33.69 33.46 -28.31
C ILE A 64 32.57 33.66 -27.27
N LEU A 65 32.37 34.88 -26.77
CA LEU A 65 31.31 35.20 -25.83
C LEU A 65 29.92 34.98 -26.43
N ALA A 66 29.73 35.34 -27.70
CA ALA A 66 28.47 35.14 -28.41
C ALA A 66 28.12 33.64 -28.56
N GLU A 67 29.10 32.80 -28.89
CA GLU A 67 28.88 31.36 -29.02
C GLU A 67 28.58 30.72 -27.66
N ILE A 68 29.28 31.13 -26.59
CA ILE A 68 28.99 30.68 -25.22
C ILE A 68 27.55 31.03 -24.81
N LEU A 69 27.09 32.25 -25.09
CA LEU A 69 25.71 32.66 -24.75
C LEU A 69 24.66 31.85 -25.51
N LYS A 70 24.93 31.52 -26.77
CA LYS A 70 24.08 30.68 -27.63
C LYS A 70 24.04 29.24 -27.13
N GLU A 71 25.17 28.66 -26.74
CA GLU A 71 25.25 27.34 -26.13
C GLU A 71 24.51 27.30 -24.79
N GLN A 72 24.69 28.32 -23.94
CA GLN A 72 23.95 28.42 -22.68
C GLN A 72 22.43 28.49 -22.89
N LYS A 73 21.97 29.22 -23.91
CA LYS A 73 20.55 29.25 -24.26
C LYS A 73 20.04 27.87 -24.68
N LYS A 74 20.77 27.19 -25.56
CA LYS A 74 20.44 25.84 -26.03
C LYS A 74 20.42 24.82 -24.89
N LEU A 75 21.38 24.89 -23.97
CA LEU A 75 21.43 24.03 -22.78
C LEU A 75 20.24 24.30 -21.85
N ARG A 76 19.84 25.56 -21.63
CA ARG A 76 18.65 25.88 -20.83
C ARG A 76 17.36 25.33 -21.47
N GLU A 77 17.22 25.47 -22.78
CA GLU A 77 16.08 24.93 -23.52
C GLU A 77 16.05 23.40 -23.45
N GLU A 78 17.19 22.74 -23.59
CA GLU A 78 17.30 21.28 -23.49
C GLU A 78 17.03 20.78 -22.07
N VAL A 79 17.55 21.45 -21.04
CA VAL A 79 17.23 21.15 -19.64
C VAL A 79 15.73 21.31 -19.37
N ASN A 80 15.10 22.37 -19.89
CA ASN A 80 13.66 22.56 -19.76
C ASN A 80 12.86 21.49 -20.51
N ARG A 81 13.31 21.08 -21.70
CA ARG A 81 12.72 19.99 -22.48
C ARG A 81 12.83 18.66 -21.75
N LEU A 82 14.01 18.35 -21.21
CA LEU A 82 14.27 17.14 -20.44
C LEU A 82 13.48 17.13 -19.12
N ASN A 83 13.38 18.27 -18.43
CA ASN A 83 12.56 18.40 -17.22
C ASN A 83 11.06 18.27 -17.53
N GLY A 84 10.58 18.83 -18.63
CA GLY A 84 9.20 18.66 -19.10
C GLY A 84 8.91 17.20 -19.48
N ALA A 85 9.83 16.54 -20.18
CA ALA A 85 9.73 15.12 -20.52
C ALA A 85 9.78 14.23 -19.27
N LEU A 86 10.61 14.57 -18.27
CA LEU A 86 10.69 13.89 -17.00
C LEU A 86 9.40 14.05 -16.18
N ALA A 87 8.81 15.24 -16.16
CA ALA A 87 7.53 15.49 -15.50
C ALA A 87 6.37 14.71 -16.15
N VAL A 88 6.37 14.57 -17.48
CA VAL A 88 5.40 13.73 -18.22
C VAL A 88 5.67 12.24 -18.00
N ALA A 89 6.93 11.82 -17.91
CA ALA A 89 7.34 10.45 -17.58
C ALA A 89 7.16 10.09 -16.08
N GLN A 90 7.05 11.10 -15.22
CA GLN A 90 6.65 11.02 -13.82
C GLN A 90 5.13 11.07 -13.64
N LYS A 91 4.34 10.53 -14.58
CA LYS A 91 3.02 9.99 -14.21
C LYS A 91 3.24 8.97 -13.11
N VAL A 92 2.99 9.39 -11.86
CA VAL A 92 3.19 8.58 -10.67
C VAL A 92 2.37 7.30 -10.86
N THR A 93 3.05 6.16 -10.86
CA THR A 93 2.40 4.85 -10.85
C THR A 93 1.74 4.67 -9.48
N ALA A 94 0.49 5.12 -9.37
CA ALA A 94 -0.31 5.02 -8.17
C ALA A 94 -1.70 4.51 -8.52
N VAL A 95 -2.23 3.60 -7.68
CA VAL A 95 -3.59 3.07 -7.85
C VAL A 95 -4.62 4.11 -7.41
N GLU A 96 -4.38 4.80 -6.30
CA GLU A 96 -5.32 5.77 -5.74
C GLU A 96 -5.48 6.97 -6.68
N GLY A 97 -6.73 7.33 -6.98
CA GLY A 97 -7.06 8.38 -7.95
C GLY A 97 -6.85 7.99 -9.42
N SER A 98 -6.42 6.76 -9.71
CA SER A 98 -6.27 6.28 -11.08
C SER A 98 -7.58 5.77 -11.68
N THR A 99 -7.61 5.67 -13.00
CA THR A 99 -8.75 5.10 -13.76
C THR A 99 -9.04 3.65 -13.39
N ILE A 100 -8.04 2.90 -12.90
CA ILE A 100 -8.16 1.49 -12.55
C ILE A 100 -8.55 1.24 -11.10
N GLU A 101 -8.59 2.26 -10.24
CA GLU A 101 -8.78 2.08 -8.79
C GLU A 101 -10.05 1.30 -8.47
N ARG A 102 -11.19 1.74 -9.02
CA ARG A 102 -12.49 1.14 -8.75
C ARG A 102 -12.56 -0.31 -9.22
N GLU A 103 -12.09 -0.57 -10.44
CA GLU A 103 -12.04 -1.91 -11.01
C GLU A 103 -11.17 -2.83 -10.15
N TYR A 104 -9.97 -2.37 -9.79
CA TYR A 104 -9.05 -3.17 -8.99
C TYR A 104 -9.58 -3.43 -7.57
N VAL A 105 -10.19 -2.42 -6.93
CA VAL A 105 -10.84 -2.58 -5.61
C VAL A 105 -11.96 -3.63 -5.67
N ASN A 106 -12.78 -3.63 -6.71
CA ASN A 106 -13.85 -4.61 -6.89
C ASN A 106 -13.30 -6.03 -7.09
N LEU A 107 -12.26 -6.18 -7.92
CA LEU A 107 -11.58 -7.46 -8.13
C LEU A 107 -10.95 -7.98 -6.84
N LEU A 108 -10.30 -7.11 -6.06
CA LEU A 108 -9.73 -7.47 -4.76
C LEU A 108 -10.80 -7.92 -3.77
N LYS A 109 -11.98 -7.28 -3.76
CA LYS A 109 -13.11 -7.69 -2.91
C LYS A 109 -13.63 -9.07 -3.31
N GLU A 110 -13.79 -9.31 -4.61
CA GLU A 110 -14.23 -10.60 -5.13
C GLU A 110 -13.27 -11.71 -4.72
N LYS A 111 -11.96 -11.54 -4.97
CA LYS A 111 -10.93 -12.51 -4.56
C LYS A 111 -10.88 -12.70 -3.04
N PHE A 112 -10.95 -11.62 -2.27
CA PHE A 112 -10.95 -11.68 -0.81
C PHE A 112 -12.13 -12.47 -0.24
N SER A 113 -13.31 -12.33 -0.85
CA SER A 113 -14.54 -12.97 -0.39
C SER A 113 -14.53 -14.50 -0.50
N VAL A 114 -13.60 -15.03 -1.30
CA VAL A 114 -13.33 -16.46 -1.49
C VAL A 114 -12.12 -16.89 -0.65
N LYS A 115 -11.01 -16.14 -0.76
CA LYS A 115 -9.75 -16.44 -0.08
C LYS A 115 -9.22 -15.20 0.63
N PRO A 116 -9.13 -15.19 1.98
CA PRO A 116 -8.69 -14.03 2.76
C PRO A 116 -7.21 -13.62 2.59
N TRP A 117 -6.43 -14.43 1.88
CA TRP A 117 -5.03 -14.17 1.56
C TRP A 117 -4.82 -14.21 0.06
N ILE A 118 -4.20 -13.17 -0.46
CA ILE A 118 -3.86 -13.05 -1.87
C ILE A 118 -2.42 -13.51 -2.09
N ASN A 119 -2.22 -14.34 -3.10
CA ASN A 119 -0.89 -14.66 -3.60
C ASN A 119 -0.68 -13.89 -4.90
N PHE A 120 0.18 -12.86 -4.87
CA PHE A 120 0.48 -12.09 -6.07
C PHE A 120 1.37 -12.85 -7.06
N GLN A 121 1.93 -14.00 -6.70
CA GLN A 121 2.66 -14.87 -7.64
C GLN A 121 1.72 -15.82 -8.40
N ASP A 122 0.43 -15.83 -8.07
CA ASP A 122 -0.57 -16.64 -8.76
C ASP A 122 -0.71 -16.18 -10.23
N PRO A 123 -0.70 -17.11 -11.22
CA PRO A 123 -0.77 -16.75 -12.64
C PRO A 123 -2.01 -15.93 -13.01
N ASP A 124 -3.16 -16.20 -12.41
CA ASP A 124 -4.40 -15.47 -12.72
C ASP A 124 -4.34 -14.05 -12.17
N ILE A 125 -3.74 -13.87 -10.98
CA ILE A 125 -3.51 -12.56 -10.38
C ILE A 125 -2.47 -11.76 -11.16
N GLN A 126 -1.42 -12.42 -11.67
CA GLN A 126 -0.43 -11.79 -12.55
C GLN A 126 -1.05 -11.34 -13.87
N CYS A 127 -1.86 -12.18 -14.51
CA CYS A 127 -2.57 -11.85 -15.74
C CYS A 127 -3.49 -10.64 -15.54
N MET A 128 -4.31 -10.65 -14.49
CA MET A 128 -5.16 -9.51 -14.10
C MET A 128 -4.33 -8.23 -13.89
N ALA A 129 -3.20 -8.33 -13.18
CA ALA A 129 -2.33 -7.18 -12.94
C ALA A 129 -1.81 -6.60 -14.26
N GLN A 130 -1.38 -7.43 -15.20
CA GLN A 130 -0.94 -6.98 -16.52
C GLN A 130 -2.04 -6.22 -17.28
N ASP A 131 -3.27 -6.71 -17.25
CA ASP A 131 -4.38 -6.05 -17.95
C ASP A 131 -4.73 -4.70 -17.32
N LEU A 132 -4.69 -4.59 -15.99
CA LEU A 132 -4.87 -3.31 -15.30
C LEU A 132 -3.74 -2.33 -15.62
N ILE A 133 -2.49 -2.79 -15.68
CA ILE A 133 -1.33 -1.97 -16.04
C ILE A 133 -1.48 -1.41 -17.46
N LYS A 134 -1.88 -2.26 -18.41
CA LYS A 134 -2.15 -1.86 -19.80
C LYS A 134 -3.27 -0.82 -19.86
N LYS A 135 -4.40 -1.06 -19.18
CA LYS A 135 -5.54 -0.12 -19.12
C LYS A 135 -5.16 1.22 -18.50
N ALA A 136 -4.29 1.22 -17.49
CA ALA A 136 -3.82 2.44 -16.85
C ALA A 136 -2.79 3.23 -17.70
N GLY A 137 -2.31 2.65 -18.80
CA GLY A 137 -1.28 3.25 -19.65
C GLY A 137 0.06 3.43 -18.93
N TRP A 138 0.35 2.57 -17.95
CA TRP A 138 1.59 2.65 -17.17
C TRP A 138 2.75 2.13 -18.00
N SER A 139 3.62 3.05 -18.43
CA SER A 139 4.76 2.80 -19.33
C SER A 139 6.05 2.37 -18.60
N ARG A 140 6.07 2.39 -17.26
CA ARG A 140 7.22 1.94 -16.45
C ARG A 140 7.37 0.43 -16.53
N SER A 141 8.61 -0.04 -16.31
CA SER A 141 8.99 -1.44 -16.28
C SER A 141 7.93 -2.27 -15.56
N THR A 142 7.38 -3.27 -16.27
CA THR A 142 6.33 -4.16 -15.78
C THR A 142 6.53 -4.63 -14.32
N PRO A 143 7.76 -4.95 -13.85
CA PRO A 143 7.99 -5.33 -12.46
C PRO A 143 7.61 -4.26 -11.42
N HIS A 144 7.89 -2.98 -11.69
CA HIS A 144 7.56 -1.90 -10.74
C HIS A 144 6.05 -1.70 -10.61
N SER A 145 5.35 -1.67 -11.75
CA SER A 145 3.90 -1.54 -11.82
C SER A 145 3.16 -2.68 -11.11
N VAL A 146 3.65 -3.91 -11.27
CA VAL A 146 3.14 -5.08 -10.54
C VAL A 146 3.37 -4.94 -9.03
N SER A 147 4.56 -4.47 -8.62
CA SER A 147 4.87 -4.24 -7.20
C SER A 147 3.96 -3.18 -6.56
N VAL A 148 3.60 -2.12 -7.29
CA VAL A 148 2.65 -1.10 -6.85
C VAL A 148 1.27 -1.72 -6.61
N LEU A 149 0.77 -2.52 -7.56
CA LEU A 149 -0.50 -3.23 -7.41
C LEU A 149 -0.46 -4.19 -6.22
N ALA A 150 0.58 -5.00 -6.09
CA ALA A 150 0.75 -5.95 -4.99
C ALA A 150 0.76 -5.26 -3.61
N SER A 151 1.47 -4.13 -3.49
CA SER A 151 1.52 -3.32 -2.28
C SER A 151 0.14 -2.74 -1.93
N PHE A 152 -0.57 -2.19 -2.91
CA PHE A 152 -1.93 -1.67 -2.72
C PHE A 152 -2.92 -2.78 -2.32
N GLY A 153 -2.92 -3.90 -3.04
CA GLY A 153 -3.78 -5.03 -2.77
C GLY A 153 -3.55 -5.64 -1.39
N SER A 154 -2.29 -5.77 -0.95
CA SER A 154 -1.94 -6.23 0.40
C SER A 154 -2.50 -5.32 1.49
N LYS A 155 -2.43 -4.00 1.30
CA LYS A 155 -3.04 -3.02 2.22
C LYS A 155 -4.57 -3.16 2.24
N LYS A 156 -5.22 -3.31 1.09
CA LYS A 156 -6.67 -3.53 1.00
C LYS A 156 -7.11 -4.85 1.64
N PHE A 157 -6.38 -5.94 1.44
CA PHE A 157 -6.67 -7.23 2.09
C PHE A 157 -6.58 -7.12 3.62
N THR A 158 -5.58 -6.40 4.15
CA THR A 158 -5.50 -6.10 5.58
C THR A 158 -6.71 -5.29 6.06
N HIS A 159 -7.13 -4.31 5.29
CA HIS A 159 -8.32 -3.52 5.60
C HIS A 159 -9.61 -4.37 5.57
N TYR A 160 -9.80 -5.23 4.56
CA TYR A 160 -10.96 -6.11 4.45
C TYR A 160 -11.03 -7.14 5.58
N ARG A 161 -9.88 -7.73 5.93
CA ARG A 161 -9.72 -8.57 7.11
C ARG A 161 -10.20 -7.85 8.37
N ASN A 162 -9.80 -6.60 8.58
CA ASN A 162 -10.28 -5.83 9.73
C ASN A 162 -11.80 -5.57 9.68
N GLN A 163 -12.35 -5.22 8.51
CA GLN A 163 -13.79 -5.03 8.35
C GLN A 163 -14.60 -6.29 8.69
N ILE A 164 -14.21 -7.45 8.16
CA ILE A 164 -14.89 -8.73 8.43
C ILE A 164 -14.75 -9.12 9.90
N ARG A 165 -13.56 -8.96 10.49
CA ARG A 165 -13.34 -9.20 11.92
C ARG A 165 -14.26 -8.32 12.78
N SER A 166 -14.35 -7.03 12.46
CA SER A 166 -15.23 -6.09 13.16
C SER A 166 -16.70 -6.45 12.99
N LYS A 167 -17.15 -6.92 11.81
CA LYS A 167 -18.51 -7.42 11.63
C LYS A 167 -18.81 -8.66 12.48
N LEU A 168 -17.85 -9.58 12.62
CA LEU A 168 -18.02 -10.83 13.34
C LEU A 168 -18.03 -10.68 14.86
N MET A 169 -17.23 -9.77 15.40
CA MET A 169 -16.98 -9.67 16.86
C MET A 169 -17.03 -8.26 17.42
N GLY A 170 -16.97 -7.24 16.58
CA GLY A 170 -16.92 -5.83 16.99
C GLY A 170 -18.27 -5.13 16.99
N ASN A 171 -19.26 -5.65 16.24
CA ASN A 171 -20.60 -5.08 16.19
C ASN A 171 -21.47 -5.66 17.32
N LYS A 172 -21.90 -4.81 18.25
CA LYS A 172 -22.78 -5.20 19.37
C LYS A 172 -24.27 -5.16 19.02
N GLU A 173 -24.64 -4.58 17.88
CA GLU A 173 -26.04 -4.43 17.46
C GLU A 173 -26.61 -5.70 16.83
N VAL A 174 -25.74 -6.58 16.31
CA VAL A 174 -26.12 -7.81 15.63
C VAL A 174 -25.61 -8.99 16.43
N ASP A 175 -26.51 -9.86 16.87
CA ASP A 175 -26.15 -11.14 17.47
C ASP A 175 -25.65 -12.12 16.40
N VAL A 176 -24.35 -12.02 16.09
CA VAL A 176 -23.68 -12.85 15.09
C VAL A 176 -23.66 -14.34 15.51
N GLU A 177 -23.62 -14.64 16.81
CA GLU A 177 -23.63 -16.01 17.34
C GLU A 177 -25.00 -16.68 17.10
N GLY A 178 -26.09 -15.94 17.21
CA GLY A 178 -27.45 -16.43 16.91
C GLY A 178 -27.82 -16.51 15.43
N LEU A 179 -27.09 -15.85 14.53
CA LEU A 179 -27.44 -15.88 13.09
C LEU A 179 -27.35 -17.28 12.49
N THR A 180 -28.34 -17.64 11.65
CA THR A 180 -28.22 -18.80 10.76
C THR A 180 -27.08 -18.62 9.77
N LEU A 181 -26.51 -19.72 9.25
CA LEU A 181 -25.38 -19.65 8.32
C LEU A 181 -25.71 -18.80 7.08
N LYS A 182 -26.92 -18.96 6.53
CA LYS A 182 -27.43 -18.15 5.41
C LYS A 182 -27.50 -16.66 5.74
N SER A 183 -27.96 -16.30 6.94
CA SER A 183 -28.08 -14.90 7.37
C SER A 183 -26.70 -14.29 7.61
N LEU A 184 -25.78 -15.04 8.22
CA LEU A 184 -24.39 -14.62 8.41
C LEU A 184 -23.71 -14.39 7.06
N HIS A 185 -23.87 -15.31 6.11
CA HIS A 185 -23.31 -15.19 4.76
C HIS A 185 -23.76 -13.88 4.09
N ASN A 186 -25.06 -13.58 4.11
CA ASN A 186 -25.59 -12.33 3.57
C ASN A 186 -25.05 -11.11 4.33
N TYR A 187 -25.00 -11.16 5.66
CA TYR A 187 -24.52 -10.06 6.50
C TYR A 187 -23.05 -9.70 6.23
N LEU A 188 -22.18 -10.70 6.03
CA LEU A 188 -20.78 -10.49 5.70
C LEU A 188 -20.62 -9.89 4.30
N TRP A 189 -21.26 -10.49 3.29
CA TRP A 189 -20.87 -10.28 1.89
C TRP A 189 -21.77 -9.34 1.09
N LYS A 190 -23.08 -9.22 1.39
CA LYS A 190 -24.05 -8.48 0.55
C LYS A 190 -23.66 -7.02 0.31
N CYS A 191 -23.24 -6.31 1.36
CA CYS A 191 -22.79 -4.91 1.26
C CYS A 191 -21.29 -4.78 1.03
N PHE A 192 -20.54 -5.89 1.06
CA PHE A 192 -19.11 -5.89 0.81
C PHE A 192 -18.82 -5.98 -0.69
N LEU A 193 -19.53 -6.87 -1.38
CA LEU A 193 -19.36 -7.17 -2.80
C LEU A 193 -19.99 -6.09 -3.71
N PRO A 194 -19.44 -5.91 -4.92
CA PRO A 194 -20.09 -5.11 -5.95
C PRO A 194 -21.47 -5.69 -6.33
N PRO A 195 -22.45 -4.86 -6.76
CA PRO A 195 -23.81 -5.32 -7.05
C PRO A 195 -23.93 -6.39 -8.14
N HIS A 196 -22.97 -6.45 -9.06
CA HIS A 196 -22.96 -7.41 -10.17
C HIS A 196 -22.36 -8.78 -9.77
N VAL A 197 -21.67 -8.86 -8.64
CA VAL A 197 -21.09 -10.12 -8.16
C VAL A 197 -22.19 -10.87 -7.40
N PRO A 198 -22.60 -12.07 -7.84
CA PRO A 198 -23.62 -12.86 -7.13
C PRO A 198 -23.16 -13.07 -5.71
N VAL A 199 -24.00 -12.92 -4.68
CA VAL A 199 -23.59 -13.19 -3.28
C VAL A 199 -23.47 -14.68 -3.01
N HIS A 200 -24.36 -15.48 -3.60
CA HIS A 200 -24.39 -16.93 -3.46
C HIS A 200 -23.34 -17.58 -4.34
N ASP A 201 -22.24 -17.98 -3.71
CA ASP A 201 -21.14 -18.72 -4.30
C ASP A 201 -20.68 -19.77 -3.28
N GLN A 202 -20.30 -20.94 -3.78
CA GLN A 202 -19.95 -22.07 -2.93
C GLN A 202 -18.68 -21.82 -2.12
N GLU A 203 -17.65 -21.22 -2.71
CA GLU A 203 -16.40 -20.97 -1.99
C GLU A 203 -16.59 -19.89 -0.92
N ARG A 204 -17.39 -18.86 -1.20
CA ARG A 204 -17.75 -17.87 -0.17
C ARG A 204 -18.61 -18.44 0.94
N HIS A 205 -19.49 -19.39 0.60
CA HIS A 205 -20.25 -20.12 1.59
C HIS A 205 -19.31 -20.92 2.51
N HIS A 206 -18.37 -21.67 1.94
CA HIS A 206 -17.33 -22.39 2.69
C HIS A 206 -16.51 -21.45 3.58
N LEU A 207 -16.09 -20.28 3.06
CA LEU A 207 -15.37 -19.30 3.87
C LEU A 207 -16.21 -18.79 5.05
N THR A 208 -17.50 -18.54 4.83
CA THR A 208 -18.44 -18.13 5.88
C THR A 208 -18.52 -19.20 6.96
N LEU A 209 -18.68 -20.46 6.55
CA LEU A 209 -18.75 -21.61 7.45
C LEU A 209 -17.45 -21.76 8.26
N MET A 210 -16.28 -21.62 7.62
CA MET A 210 -14.99 -21.66 8.31
C MET A 210 -14.84 -20.54 9.34
N LEU A 211 -15.15 -19.29 8.96
CA LEU A 211 -15.08 -18.15 9.88
C LEU A 211 -15.96 -18.36 11.11
N ARG A 212 -17.19 -18.82 10.88
CA ARG A 212 -18.15 -19.13 11.95
C ARG A 212 -17.65 -20.24 12.86
N SER A 213 -17.23 -21.35 12.25
CA SER A 213 -16.73 -22.54 12.96
C SER A 213 -15.55 -22.21 13.86
N PHE A 214 -14.60 -21.44 13.33
CA PHE A 214 -13.44 -20.95 14.05
C PHE A 214 -13.84 -20.06 15.23
N CYS A 215 -14.70 -19.05 14.98
CA CYS A 215 -15.14 -18.14 16.04
C CYS A 215 -15.87 -18.87 17.17
N GLY A 216 -16.72 -19.84 16.86
CA GLY A 216 -17.42 -20.62 17.88
C GLY A 216 -16.52 -21.63 18.61
N ALA A 217 -15.54 -22.25 17.92
CA ALA A 217 -14.59 -23.16 18.56
C ALA A 217 -13.69 -22.42 19.56
N GLU A 218 -13.21 -21.24 19.17
CA GLU A 218 -12.36 -20.37 19.98
C GLU A 218 -13.17 -19.48 20.95
N LYS A 219 -14.50 -19.64 21.02
CA LYS A 219 -15.42 -18.87 21.87
C LYS A 219 -15.29 -17.35 21.72
N LEU A 220 -14.93 -16.89 20.51
CA LEU A 220 -14.59 -15.51 20.23
C LEU A 220 -15.79 -14.57 20.24
N PHE A 221 -16.98 -15.07 19.92
CA PHE A 221 -18.22 -14.28 19.95
C PHE A 221 -18.52 -13.70 21.34
N ARG A 222 -18.14 -14.41 22.41
CA ARG A 222 -18.41 -13.99 23.80
C ARG A 222 -17.22 -13.34 24.49
N LYS A 223 -16.00 -13.74 24.13
CA LYS A 223 -14.77 -13.34 24.85
C LYS A 223 -13.88 -12.37 24.09
N GLY A 224 -14.16 -12.06 22.82
CA GLY A 224 -13.40 -11.07 22.03
C GLY A 224 -11.95 -11.45 21.67
N GLY A 225 -11.50 -12.65 22.08
CA GLY A 225 -10.10 -13.07 22.05
C GLY A 225 -9.34 -12.66 23.31
N THR A 226 -8.30 -13.41 23.68
CA THR A 226 -7.40 -13.07 24.79
C THR A 226 -6.34 -12.05 24.37
N ASP A 227 -5.72 -11.35 25.33
CA ASP A 227 -4.55 -10.51 25.05
C ASP A 227 -3.47 -11.33 24.31
N GLY A 228 -2.94 -10.78 23.22
CA GLY A 228 -1.97 -11.46 22.33
C GLY A 228 -2.57 -12.36 21.24
N PHE A 229 -3.90 -12.53 21.17
CA PHE A 229 -4.55 -13.36 20.15
C PHE A 229 -4.55 -12.70 18.75
N SER A 230 -3.79 -13.29 17.82
CA SER A 230 -3.79 -12.87 16.40
C SER A 230 -4.81 -13.65 15.59
N PHE A 231 -6.06 -13.16 15.56
CA PHE A 231 -7.20 -13.78 14.87
C PHE A 231 -6.84 -14.33 13.48
N TRP A 232 -6.26 -13.50 12.61
CA TRP A 232 -6.02 -13.89 11.23
C TRP A 232 -4.91 -14.94 11.10
N LYS A 233 -3.92 -14.93 11.99
CA LYS A 233 -2.84 -15.93 12.00
C LYS A 233 -3.35 -17.29 12.48
N GLU A 234 -4.16 -17.31 13.53
CA GLU A 234 -4.76 -18.55 14.03
C GLU A 234 -5.83 -19.09 13.06
N PHE A 235 -6.61 -18.19 12.45
CA PHE A 235 -7.56 -18.56 11.41
C PHE A 235 -6.85 -19.13 10.17
N GLU A 236 -5.67 -18.63 9.80
CA GLU A 236 -4.88 -19.18 8.68
C GLU A 236 -4.48 -20.65 8.90
N LYS A 237 -4.09 -20.99 10.14
CA LYS A 237 -3.78 -22.38 10.51
C LYS A 237 -5.03 -23.25 10.40
N PHE A 238 -6.15 -22.79 10.96
CA PHE A 238 -7.43 -23.51 10.87
C PHE A 238 -7.88 -23.69 9.41
N TYR A 239 -7.83 -22.63 8.61
CA TYR A 239 -8.17 -22.62 7.20
C TYR A 239 -7.34 -23.67 6.43
N THR A 240 -6.02 -23.69 6.65
CA THR A 240 -5.12 -24.65 6.00
C THR A 240 -5.48 -26.09 6.35
N VAL A 241 -5.81 -26.37 7.61
CA VAL A 241 -6.24 -27.71 8.05
C VAL A 241 -7.55 -28.14 7.36
N VAL A 242 -8.54 -27.25 7.28
CA VAL A 242 -9.84 -27.57 6.66
C VAL A 242 -9.71 -27.74 5.15
N VAL A 243 -8.97 -26.86 4.48
CA VAL A 243 -8.79 -26.93 3.02
C VAL A 243 -8.00 -28.17 2.62
N ASN A 244 -6.93 -28.51 3.33
CA ASN A 244 -6.10 -29.68 3.04
C ASN A 244 -6.74 -31.02 3.47
N ASN A 245 -7.84 -31.00 4.20
CA ASN A 245 -8.59 -32.21 4.51
C ASN A 245 -9.17 -32.81 3.22
N THR A 246 -8.81 -34.05 2.90
CA THR A 246 -9.19 -34.74 1.67
C THR A 246 -10.56 -35.41 1.74
N ARG A 247 -11.23 -35.38 2.90
CA ARG A 247 -12.57 -35.93 3.07
C ARG A 247 -13.58 -35.19 2.19
N VAL A 248 -14.41 -35.96 1.49
CA VAL A 248 -15.45 -35.44 0.58
C VAL A 248 -16.58 -34.77 1.37
N ASP A 249 -16.95 -35.34 2.51
CA ASP A 249 -18.05 -34.91 3.39
C ASP A 249 -17.65 -33.81 4.40
N LYS A 250 -16.44 -33.24 4.28
CA LYS A 250 -15.91 -32.32 5.30
C LYS A 250 -16.74 -31.07 5.50
N TRP A 251 -17.37 -30.57 4.43
CA TRP A 251 -18.17 -29.35 4.46
C TRP A 251 -19.51 -29.62 5.15
N ASP A 252 -20.19 -30.71 4.78
CA ASP A 252 -21.46 -31.13 5.39
C ASP A 252 -21.31 -31.38 6.89
N LEU A 253 -20.24 -32.08 7.30
CA LEU A 253 -19.96 -32.32 8.71
C LEU A 253 -19.66 -31.04 9.50
N LEU A 254 -19.00 -30.08 8.87
CA LEU A 254 -18.70 -28.80 9.49
C LEU A 254 -19.99 -27.97 9.64
N GLU A 255 -20.84 -27.98 8.63
CA GLU A 255 -22.14 -27.30 8.64
C GLU A 255 -23.07 -27.89 9.71
N GLU A 256 -23.25 -29.20 9.74
CA GLU A 256 -24.10 -29.90 10.74
C GLU A 256 -23.64 -29.61 12.17
N LYS A 257 -22.31 -29.54 12.39
CA LYS A 257 -21.74 -29.17 13.68
C LYS A 257 -22.08 -27.73 14.08
N GLU A 258 -22.05 -26.79 13.14
CA GLU A 258 -22.41 -25.40 13.40
C GLU A 258 -23.91 -25.23 13.59
N GLU A 259 -24.76 -25.95 12.87
CA GLU A 259 -26.20 -25.95 13.07
C GLU A 259 -26.57 -26.44 14.48
N ARG A 260 -25.96 -27.54 14.93
CA ARG A 260 -26.11 -28.02 16.32
C ARG A 260 -25.66 -26.98 17.34
N ARG A 261 -24.59 -26.24 17.07
CA ARG A 261 -24.09 -25.17 17.94
C ARG A 261 -25.07 -23.99 18.00
N ILE A 262 -25.60 -23.55 16.84
CA ILE A 262 -26.63 -22.51 16.74
C ILE A 262 -27.87 -22.90 17.54
N LYS A 263 -28.39 -24.10 17.30
CA LYS A 263 -29.59 -24.60 17.99
C LYS A 263 -29.39 -24.56 19.49
N LYS A 264 -28.27 -25.10 19.99
CA LYS A 264 -27.94 -25.06 21.42
C LYS A 264 -27.82 -23.63 21.95
N TYR A 265 -27.26 -22.70 21.18
CA TYR A 265 -27.18 -21.30 21.59
C TYR A 265 -28.57 -20.69 21.77
N LEU A 266 -29.46 -20.86 20.79
CA LEU A 266 -30.82 -20.35 20.81
C LEU A 266 -31.65 -21.00 21.92
N ASP A 267 -31.52 -22.31 22.13
CA ASP A 267 -32.21 -23.04 23.20
C ASP A 267 -31.82 -22.55 24.60
N ASN A 268 -30.63 -21.97 24.78
CA ASN A 268 -30.17 -21.41 26.07
C ASN A 268 -30.57 -19.93 26.27
N LEU A 269 -31.14 -19.27 25.26
CA LEU A 269 -31.64 -17.90 25.35
C LEU A 269 -33.12 -17.82 25.73
N VAL A 270 -33.87 -18.90 25.51
CA VAL A 270 -35.29 -19.08 25.87
C VAL A 270 -35.40 -19.58 27.30
#